data_AF-A0A8T5QZ68-F1
#
_entry.id   AF-A0A8T5QZ68-F1
#
_cell.length_a   1.000
_cell.length_b   1.000
_cell.length_c   1.000
_cell.angle_alpha   90.00
_cell.angle_beta   90.00
_cell.angle_gamma   90.00
#
_symmetry.space_group_name_H-M   'P 1'
#
loop_
_entity.id
_entity.type
_entity.pdbx_description
1 polymer ?
#
loop_
_entity_poly.entity_id
_entity_poly.type
_entity_poly.pdbx_seq_one_letter_code
_entity_poly.pdbx_strand_id
1 'polypeptide(L)'
;MTGDAEKTSGDWRPIGSPREDRPGDASGQEVEEDWNWFGASSTARRGRLPFGAGDTGRTITQVFAVVVVALVVLVVGGDLLAVMLSQLLDGGGPESADPVRRGDIFYGLSVMLVLFTIPPLLWVYAFYEGKLEAWRTRLFLHAQRFFGFFGWGVIGGFGLLVAGAIIAIVLDSVIPQPENRVVQDIGAVLTWELVFFISIAAAVGEEIFFRGFLQPRIGIVPANVLFGLVHLSYGVPLQVIVPLVLGFAFSWMTLKTRSLVPAIVAHFTFDLIQLSLAKLFFG
;
A
#
# COMPACT_ATOMS: atom_id res chain seq x y z
N MET A 1 2.89 33.00 76.86
CA MET A 1 2.46 33.56 75.56
C MET A 1 2.64 32.43 74.56
N THR A 2 1.63 31.60 74.20
CA THR A 2 0.41 31.90 73.39
C THR A 2 0.77 32.62 72.09
N GLY A 3 0.42 32.15 70.89
CA GLY A 3 -0.35 30.99 70.42
C GLY A 3 -0.57 31.11 68.90
N ASP A 4 -1.08 30.09 68.23
CA ASP A 4 -1.19 30.03 66.75
C ASP A 4 -2.15 31.05 66.13
N ALA A 5 -1.95 31.39 64.84
CA ALA A 5 -3.05 31.63 63.89
C ALA A 5 -2.59 31.66 62.41
N GLU A 6 -3.16 30.75 61.63
CA GLU A 6 -3.19 30.73 60.17
C GLU A 6 -4.06 31.87 59.60
N LYS A 7 -3.74 32.40 58.40
CA LYS A 7 -4.70 33.20 57.62
C LYS A 7 -4.51 33.03 56.11
N THR A 8 -5.51 32.43 55.50
CA THR A 8 -5.69 32.31 54.05
C THR A 8 -6.13 33.65 53.44
N SER A 9 -5.70 33.93 52.21
CA SER A 9 -6.33 34.96 51.36
C SER A 9 -6.66 34.33 50.01
N GLY A 10 -7.95 34.22 49.71
CA GLY A 10 -8.42 33.62 48.46
C GLY A 10 -8.32 34.60 47.30
N ASP A 11 -7.74 34.16 46.17
CA ASP A 11 -7.72 34.93 44.91
C ASP A 11 -9.12 34.87 44.26
N TRP A 12 -10.01 35.80 44.64
CA TRP A 12 -11.37 35.88 44.14
C TRP A 12 -11.39 36.66 42.82
N ARG A 13 -11.62 35.98 41.69
CA ARG A 13 -11.73 36.62 40.36
C ARG A 13 -13.18 36.74 39.89
N PRO A 14 -13.61 37.88 39.34
CA PRO A 14 -14.96 38.01 38.77
C PRO A 14 -15.12 37.12 37.53
N ILE A 15 -16.27 36.45 37.45
CA ILE A 15 -16.68 35.69 36.26
C ILE A 15 -16.99 36.69 35.13
N GLY A 16 -16.21 36.66 34.04
CA GLY A 16 -16.50 37.43 32.82
C GLY A 16 -15.37 38.32 32.26
N SER A 17 -14.15 38.30 32.82
CA SER A 17 -13.01 39.01 32.21
C SER A 17 -12.48 38.26 30.97
N PRO A 18 -12.34 38.91 29.79
CA PRO A 18 -11.62 38.35 28.66
C PRO A 18 -10.16 38.08 29.04
N ARG A 19 -9.59 36.98 28.55
CA ARG A 19 -8.14 36.74 28.66
C ARG A 19 -7.44 37.58 27.61
N GLU A 20 -6.55 38.49 28.02
CA GLU A 20 -5.52 39.02 27.12
C GLU A 20 -4.56 37.88 26.75
N ASP A 21 -4.66 37.45 25.49
CA ASP A 21 -3.73 36.55 24.84
C ASP A 21 -2.43 37.28 24.51
N ARG A 22 -1.36 36.94 25.25
CA ARG A 22 -0.03 37.49 25.00
C ARG A 22 0.50 36.95 23.65
N PRO A 23 0.94 37.81 22.71
CA PRO A 23 1.61 37.35 21.50
C PRO A 23 3.04 36.91 21.86
N GLY A 24 3.25 35.61 22.06
CA GLY A 24 4.53 35.13 22.61
C GLY A 24 4.70 33.62 22.79
N ASP A 25 4.10 32.81 21.91
CA ASP A 25 4.45 31.39 21.76
C ASP A 25 4.21 30.97 20.30
N ALA A 26 5.25 31.10 19.49
CA ALA A 26 5.37 30.44 18.19
C ALA A 26 6.53 29.42 18.25
N SER A 27 6.63 28.68 19.36
CA SER A 27 7.47 27.49 19.40
C SER A 27 6.73 26.37 18.63
N GLY A 28 7.46 25.67 17.76
CA GLY A 28 6.87 24.82 16.74
C GLY A 28 6.04 23.65 17.30
N GLN A 29 4.74 23.88 17.51
CA GLN A 29 3.75 22.82 17.57
C GLN A 29 3.61 22.24 16.16
N GLU A 30 4.48 21.28 15.83
CA GLU A 30 4.12 20.27 14.85
C GLU A 30 2.76 19.72 15.29
N VAL A 31 1.75 19.90 14.45
CA VAL A 31 0.44 19.30 14.69
C VAL A 31 0.67 17.80 14.66
N GLU A 32 0.72 17.20 15.85
CA GLU A 32 0.73 15.76 16.02
C GLU A 32 -0.65 15.24 15.60
N GLU A 33 -0.88 15.18 14.28
CA GLU A 33 -2.07 14.57 13.69
C GLU A 33 -2.19 13.17 14.30
N ASP A 34 -3.32 12.90 14.96
CA ASP A 34 -3.56 11.66 15.70
C ASP A 34 -3.72 10.51 14.69
N TRP A 35 -2.59 9.96 14.25
CA TRP A 35 -2.45 8.89 13.24
C TRP A 35 -2.89 7.51 13.78
N ASN A 36 -3.95 7.48 14.57
CA ASN A 36 -4.46 6.28 15.22
C ASN A 36 -5.32 5.45 14.24
N TRP A 37 -4.64 4.91 13.23
CA TRP A 37 -5.23 4.11 12.14
C TRP A 37 -5.90 2.81 12.60
N PHE A 38 -5.57 2.33 13.81
CA PHE A 38 -6.08 1.10 14.40
C PHE A 38 -6.58 1.42 15.80
N GLY A 39 -7.86 1.18 16.07
CA GLY A 39 -8.51 1.54 17.34
C GLY A 39 -8.08 0.72 18.56
N ALA A 40 -6.80 0.76 18.92
CA ALA A 40 -6.20 0.15 20.11
C ALA A 40 -4.88 0.86 20.46
N SER A 41 -4.66 1.47 21.62
CA SER A 41 -5.50 1.80 22.79
C SER A 41 -4.81 2.95 23.56
N SER A 42 -5.27 3.54 24.67
CA SER A 42 -6.44 3.33 25.53
C SER A 42 -6.88 4.66 26.16
N THR A 43 -8.10 4.73 26.74
CA THR A 43 -8.54 5.82 27.66
C THR A 43 -8.19 7.25 27.23
N ALA A 44 -8.53 7.62 25.99
CA ALA A 44 -8.54 9.01 25.55
C ALA A 44 -9.98 9.44 25.21
N ARG A 45 -10.24 10.76 25.25
CA ARG A 45 -11.57 11.35 24.99
C ARG A 45 -12.15 10.87 23.65
N ARG A 46 -13.47 10.97 23.49
CA ARG A 46 -14.14 10.98 22.17
C ARG A 46 -13.70 12.22 21.36
N GLY A 47 -12.44 12.24 20.95
CA GLY A 47 -11.91 13.14 19.94
C GLY A 47 -12.48 12.76 18.58
N ARG A 48 -12.69 13.76 17.73
CA ARG A 48 -13.02 13.52 16.33
C ARG A 48 -11.88 12.70 15.71
N LEU A 49 -12.21 11.76 14.81
CA LEU A 49 -11.23 11.37 13.79
C LEU A 49 -10.73 12.66 13.10
N PRO A 50 -9.49 12.72 12.59
CA PRO A 50 -8.97 13.90 11.89
C PRO A 50 -9.82 14.32 10.66
N PHE A 51 -10.76 13.46 10.24
CA PHE A 51 -11.77 13.73 9.23
C PHE A 51 -12.95 14.53 9.82
N GLY A 52 -12.97 15.84 9.54
CA GLY A 52 -14.08 16.76 9.84
C GLY A 52 -15.39 16.51 9.07
N ALA A 53 -15.56 15.32 8.48
CA ALA A 53 -16.82 14.90 7.88
C ALA A 53 -17.66 14.12 8.90
N GLY A 54 -18.96 14.42 8.99
CA GLY A 54 -19.93 13.60 9.74
C GLY A 54 -20.03 12.19 9.16
N ASP A 55 -20.82 11.32 9.79
CA ASP A 55 -20.91 9.89 9.41
C ASP A 55 -21.14 9.67 7.91
N THR A 56 -21.95 10.54 7.27
CA THR A 56 -22.16 10.58 5.81
C THR A 56 -20.86 10.55 4.99
N GLY A 57 -19.85 11.34 5.36
CA GLY A 57 -18.58 11.38 4.63
C GLY A 57 -17.72 10.12 4.81
N ARG A 58 -17.83 9.46 5.98
CA ARG A 58 -17.20 8.14 6.22
C ARG A 58 -17.86 7.08 5.35
N THR A 59 -19.19 7.05 5.31
CA THR A 59 -19.96 6.14 4.46
C THR A 59 -19.60 6.32 2.98
N ILE A 60 -19.55 7.56 2.47
CA ILE A 60 -19.17 7.81 1.06
C ILE A 60 -17.72 7.37 0.79
N THR A 61 -16.80 7.62 1.72
CA THR A 61 -15.39 7.16 1.62
C THR A 61 -15.31 5.64 1.48
N GLN A 62 -16.05 4.90 2.31
CA GLN A 62 -16.08 3.45 2.32
C GLN A 62 -16.76 2.90 1.07
N VAL A 63 -17.91 3.47 0.66
CA VAL A 63 -18.62 3.05 -0.56
C VAL A 63 -17.75 3.25 -1.80
N PHE A 64 -17.07 4.39 -1.96
CA PHE A 64 -16.17 4.58 -3.09
C PHE A 64 -15.00 3.58 -3.05
N ALA A 65 -14.39 3.35 -1.88
CA ALA A 65 -13.30 2.40 -1.77
C ALA A 65 -13.75 0.96 -2.13
N VAL A 66 -14.94 0.55 -1.69
CA VAL A 66 -15.56 -0.72 -2.10
C VAL A 66 -15.85 -0.74 -3.60
N VAL A 67 -16.33 0.34 -4.21
CA VAL A 67 -16.58 0.41 -5.66
C VAL A 67 -15.29 0.32 -6.47
N VAL A 68 -14.22 1.01 -6.07
CA VAL A 68 -12.93 0.90 -6.78
C VAL A 68 -12.27 -0.46 -6.56
N VAL A 69 -12.34 -1.03 -5.36
CA VAL A 69 -11.92 -2.42 -5.11
C VAL A 69 -12.74 -3.39 -5.96
N ALA A 70 -14.06 -3.21 -6.05
CA ALA A 70 -14.92 -4.03 -6.89
C ALA A 70 -14.59 -3.88 -8.39
N LEU A 71 -14.28 -2.67 -8.88
CA LEU A 71 -13.82 -2.47 -10.27
C LEU A 71 -12.47 -3.13 -10.53
N VAL A 72 -11.50 -2.99 -9.61
CA VAL A 72 -10.20 -3.68 -9.69
C VAL A 72 -10.39 -5.20 -9.66
N VAL A 73 -11.26 -5.71 -8.78
CA VAL A 73 -11.61 -7.13 -8.69
C VAL A 73 -12.45 -7.60 -9.88
N LEU A 74 -13.18 -6.74 -10.59
CA LEU A 74 -13.88 -7.13 -11.82
C LEU A 74 -12.94 -7.18 -13.03
N VAL A 75 -11.94 -6.28 -13.09
CA VAL A 75 -10.89 -6.30 -14.12
C VAL A 75 -9.95 -7.48 -13.90
N VAL A 76 -9.28 -7.54 -12.74
CA VAL A 76 -8.31 -8.60 -12.41
C VAL A 76 -9.00 -9.95 -12.14
N GLY A 77 -10.17 -9.92 -11.50
CA GLY A 77 -10.94 -11.13 -11.19
C GLY A 77 -11.71 -11.70 -12.40
N GLY A 78 -11.88 -10.93 -13.48
CA GLY A 78 -12.36 -11.44 -14.76
C GLY A 78 -11.37 -12.43 -15.36
N ASP A 79 -10.09 -12.04 -15.41
CA ASP A 79 -8.98 -12.90 -15.85
C ASP A 79 -8.82 -14.10 -14.90
N LEU A 80 -8.89 -13.88 -13.58
CA LEU A 80 -8.87 -14.97 -12.60
C LEU A 80 -10.01 -15.97 -12.79
N LEU A 81 -11.25 -15.49 -12.99
CA LEU A 81 -12.41 -16.35 -13.20
C LEU A 81 -12.26 -17.14 -14.50
N ALA A 82 -11.73 -16.53 -15.57
CA ALA A 82 -11.44 -17.22 -16.82
C ALA A 82 -10.40 -18.34 -16.62
N VAL A 83 -9.30 -18.06 -15.91
CA VAL A 83 -8.27 -19.07 -15.58
C VAL A 83 -8.84 -20.18 -14.71
N MET A 84 -9.54 -19.87 -13.62
CA MET A 84 -10.16 -20.88 -12.74
C MET A 84 -11.21 -21.72 -13.48
N LEU A 85 -11.99 -21.12 -14.38
CA LEU A 85 -13.00 -21.82 -15.17
C LEU A 85 -12.36 -22.74 -16.21
N SER A 86 -11.30 -22.31 -16.91
CA SER A 86 -10.56 -23.18 -17.84
C SER A 86 -9.93 -24.38 -17.13
N GLN A 87 -9.30 -24.17 -15.97
CA GLN A 87 -8.76 -25.27 -15.15
C GLN A 87 -9.84 -26.26 -14.68
N LEU A 88 -11.05 -25.77 -14.39
CA LEU A 88 -12.16 -26.59 -13.92
C LEU A 88 -12.88 -27.35 -15.06
N LEU A 89 -12.99 -26.76 -16.25
CA LEU A 89 -13.71 -27.34 -17.39
C LEU A 89 -12.84 -28.25 -18.25
N ASP A 90 -11.60 -27.84 -18.55
CA ASP A 90 -10.76 -28.52 -19.55
C ASP A 90 -9.82 -29.56 -18.92
N GLY A 91 -9.64 -29.54 -17.59
CA GLY A 91 -8.82 -30.52 -16.85
C GLY A 91 -7.31 -30.43 -17.11
N GLY A 92 -6.88 -29.54 -18.01
CA GLY A 92 -5.51 -29.18 -18.31
C GLY A 92 -5.37 -27.67 -18.48
N GLY A 93 -4.15 -27.15 -18.34
CA GLY A 93 -3.86 -25.75 -18.70
C GLY A 93 -4.13 -25.49 -20.18
N PRO A 94 -4.43 -24.25 -20.57
CA PRO A 94 -5.03 -23.94 -21.88
C PRO A 94 -4.16 -24.43 -23.05
N GLU A 95 -4.57 -25.51 -23.72
CA GLU A 95 -3.87 -26.11 -24.87
C GLU A 95 -3.86 -25.22 -26.13
N SER A 96 -4.52 -24.06 -26.08
CA SER A 96 -4.66 -23.13 -27.21
C SER A 96 -4.59 -21.65 -26.81
N ALA A 97 -3.93 -21.31 -25.69
CA ALA A 97 -3.62 -19.92 -25.39
C ALA A 97 -2.76 -19.30 -26.53
N ASP A 98 -3.22 -18.18 -27.08
CA ASP A 98 -2.43 -17.36 -28.02
C ASP A 98 -1.06 -17.06 -27.38
N PRO A 99 0.07 -17.15 -28.11
CA PRO A 99 1.39 -16.90 -27.54
C PRO A 99 1.47 -15.47 -26.99
N VAL A 100 1.89 -15.36 -25.72
CA VAL A 100 1.96 -14.09 -24.97
C VAL A 100 2.72 -13.03 -25.78
N ARG A 101 2.07 -11.91 -26.10
CA ARG A 101 2.69 -10.84 -26.90
C ARG A 101 3.14 -9.71 -25.99
N ARG A 102 4.30 -9.13 -26.30
CA ARG A 102 4.83 -7.95 -25.58
C ARG A 102 3.82 -6.80 -25.51
N GLY A 103 3.04 -6.60 -26.58
CA GLY A 103 2.00 -5.58 -26.64
C GLY A 103 0.90 -5.76 -25.60
N ASP A 104 0.53 -7.01 -25.30
CA ASP A 104 -0.52 -7.34 -24.34
C ASP A 104 -0.05 -7.04 -22.91
N ILE A 105 1.23 -7.36 -22.61
CA ILE A 105 1.87 -7.00 -21.33
C ILE A 105 1.96 -5.49 -21.16
N PHE A 106 2.41 -4.74 -22.18
CA PHE A 106 2.46 -3.28 -22.15
C PHE A 106 1.07 -2.65 -21.94
N TYR A 107 0.05 -3.17 -22.63
CA TYR A 107 -1.33 -2.70 -22.53
C TYR A 107 -1.91 -2.98 -21.14
N GLY A 108 -1.82 -4.23 -20.66
CA GLY A 108 -2.32 -4.64 -19.35
C GLY A 108 -1.70 -3.84 -18.20
N LEU A 109 -0.38 -3.66 -18.21
CA LEU A 109 0.31 -2.82 -17.23
C LEU A 109 -0.06 -1.33 -17.32
N SER A 110 -0.26 -0.79 -18.52
CA SER A 110 -0.69 0.59 -18.68
C SER A 110 -2.11 0.80 -18.13
N VAL A 111 -3.02 -0.15 -18.38
CA VAL A 111 -4.38 -0.16 -17.81
C VAL A 111 -4.32 -0.30 -16.28
N MET A 112 -3.53 -1.23 -15.75
CA MET A 112 -3.35 -1.39 -14.30
C MET A 112 -2.81 -0.10 -13.67
N LEU A 113 -1.73 0.47 -14.19
CA LEU A 113 -1.12 1.70 -13.69
C LEU A 113 -2.13 2.85 -13.67
N VAL A 114 -2.95 3.02 -14.71
CA VAL A 114 -4.02 4.02 -14.75
C VAL A 114 -5.09 3.74 -13.68
N LEU A 115 -5.60 2.50 -13.59
CA LEU A 115 -6.65 2.12 -12.64
C LEU A 115 -6.20 2.15 -11.16
N PHE A 116 -4.92 1.90 -10.91
CA PHE A 116 -4.35 1.80 -9.56
C PHE A 116 -3.78 3.15 -9.08
N THR A 117 -3.53 4.10 -9.98
CA THR A 117 -3.13 5.46 -9.61
C THR A 117 -4.26 6.48 -9.73
N ILE A 118 -4.93 6.60 -10.90
CA ILE A 118 -5.81 7.75 -11.18
C ILE A 118 -7.04 7.79 -10.25
N PRO A 119 -7.82 6.71 -10.02
CA PRO A 119 -8.96 6.75 -9.10
C PRO A 119 -8.56 7.04 -7.63
N PRO A 120 -7.51 6.41 -7.04
CA PRO A 120 -6.99 6.83 -5.74
C PRO A 120 -6.57 8.29 -5.65
N LEU A 121 -5.86 8.80 -6.66
CA LEU A 121 -5.42 10.18 -6.73
C LEU A 121 -6.63 11.13 -6.82
N LEU A 122 -7.59 10.88 -7.73
CA LEU A 122 -8.82 11.66 -7.86
C LEU A 122 -9.67 11.64 -6.58
N TRP A 123 -9.69 10.55 -5.81
CA TRP A 123 -10.32 10.51 -4.50
C TRP A 123 -9.68 11.52 -3.55
N VAL A 124 -8.35 11.45 -3.42
CA VAL A 124 -7.57 12.34 -2.54
C VAL A 124 -7.77 13.80 -2.95
N TYR A 125 -7.90 14.10 -4.24
CA TYR A 125 -8.28 15.44 -4.71
C TYR A 125 -9.64 15.89 -4.17
N ALA A 126 -10.69 15.11 -4.45
CA ALA A 126 -12.08 15.52 -4.28
C ALA A 126 -12.47 15.72 -2.81
N PHE A 127 -11.91 14.91 -1.89
CA PHE A 127 -12.29 14.92 -0.48
C PHE A 127 -11.37 15.72 0.44
N TYR A 128 -10.14 16.04 0.01
CA TYR A 128 -9.24 16.92 0.76
C TYR A 128 -9.17 18.34 0.18
N GLU A 129 -10.30 18.83 -0.33
CA GLU A 129 -10.52 20.21 -0.77
C GLU A 129 -9.51 20.70 -1.84
N GLY A 130 -8.99 19.79 -2.66
CA GLY A 130 -8.01 20.09 -3.71
C GLY A 130 -6.65 20.61 -3.24
N LYS A 131 -6.35 20.60 -1.93
CA LYS A 131 -5.11 21.15 -1.36
C LYS A 131 -3.91 20.26 -1.66
N LEU A 132 -3.17 20.54 -2.74
CA LEU A 132 -1.96 19.82 -3.18
C LEU A 132 -0.93 19.55 -2.06
N GLU A 133 -0.76 20.49 -1.12
CA GLU A 133 0.06 20.32 0.09
C GLU A 133 -0.33 19.06 0.89
N ALA A 134 -1.64 18.81 1.07
CA ALA A 134 -2.16 17.66 1.83
C ALA A 134 -1.84 16.31 1.15
N TRP A 135 -1.62 16.29 -0.16
CA TRP A 135 -1.27 15.06 -0.88
C TRP A 135 0.14 14.61 -0.58
N ARG A 136 1.10 15.55 -0.55
CA ARG A 136 2.51 15.24 -0.27
C ARG A 136 2.65 14.66 1.13
N THR A 137 1.88 15.18 2.09
CA THR A 137 1.83 14.68 3.46
C THR A 137 1.08 13.33 3.57
N ARG A 138 -0.05 13.14 2.87
CA ARG A 138 -0.95 11.98 3.09
C ARG A 138 -0.74 10.79 2.14
N LEU A 139 -0.16 11.00 0.95
CA LEU A 139 0.51 9.93 0.18
C LEU A 139 1.96 9.75 0.63
N PHE A 140 2.37 10.46 1.68
CA PHE A 140 3.65 10.31 2.34
C PHE A 140 4.87 10.51 1.41
N LEU A 141 4.74 11.41 0.43
CA LEU A 141 5.79 11.80 -0.52
C LEU A 141 6.72 12.88 0.07
N HIS A 142 7.18 12.67 1.30
CA HIS A 142 8.11 13.57 1.98
C HIS A 142 9.55 13.39 1.47
N ALA A 143 10.03 14.36 0.70
CA ALA A 143 11.38 14.36 0.15
C ALA A 143 12.50 14.62 1.18
N GLN A 144 12.19 15.04 2.42
CA GLN A 144 13.18 15.48 3.42
C GLN A 144 14.20 14.39 3.82
N ARG A 145 13.93 13.11 3.52
CA ARG A 145 14.90 12.01 3.67
C ARG A 145 14.97 11.10 2.44
N PHE A 146 14.68 11.63 1.23
CA PHE A 146 14.52 10.83 0.00
C PHE A 146 15.65 9.81 -0.21
N PHE A 147 16.92 10.23 -0.17
CA PHE A 147 18.05 9.30 -0.35
C PHE A 147 18.17 8.22 0.73
N GLY A 148 17.81 8.55 1.98
CA GLY A 148 17.78 7.57 3.07
C GLY A 148 16.64 6.56 2.92
N PHE A 149 15.46 7.02 2.52
CA PHE A 149 14.31 6.17 2.21
C PHE A 149 14.52 5.33 0.94
N PHE A 150 15.20 5.87 -0.06
CA PHE A 150 15.61 5.14 -1.26
C PHE A 150 16.61 4.04 -0.93
N GLY A 151 17.71 4.37 -0.22
CA GLY A 151 18.71 3.38 0.20
C GLY A 151 18.12 2.29 1.10
N TRP A 152 17.22 2.66 2.02
CA TRP A 152 16.50 1.70 2.86
C TRP A 152 15.51 0.84 2.06
N GLY A 153 14.86 1.42 1.04
CA GLY A 153 14.05 0.70 0.07
C GLY A 153 14.86 -0.34 -0.71
N VAL A 154 16.02 0.02 -1.25
CA VAL A 154 16.91 -0.91 -1.99
C VAL A 154 17.35 -2.06 -1.07
N ILE A 155 17.87 -1.75 0.13
CA ILE A 155 18.27 -2.79 1.11
C ILE A 155 17.08 -3.68 1.50
N GLY A 156 15.90 -3.08 1.67
CA GLY A 156 14.65 -3.80 1.92
C GLY A 156 14.31 -4.75 0.78
N GLY A 157 14.33 -4.29 -0.47
CA GLY A 157 14.07 -5.10 -1.67
C GLY A 157 15.03 -6.29 -1.81
N PHE A 158 16.33 -6.08 -1.59
CA PHE A 158 17.32 -7.19 -1.55
C PHE A 158 17.02 -8.19 -0.41
N GLY A 159 16.74 -7.71 0.80
CA GLY A 159 16.39 -8.57 1.93
C GLY A 159 15.10 -9.37 1.69
N LEU A 160 14.12 -8.74 1.04
CA LEU A 160 12.85 -9.36 0.64
C LEU A 160 13.02 -10.35 -0.50
N LEU A 161 13.94 -10.12 -1.43
CA LEU A 161 14.30 -11.09 -2.48
C LEU A 161 14.87 -12.37 -1.86
N VAL A 162 15.80 -12.24 -0.90
CA VAL A 162 16.36 -13.39 -0.17
C VAL A 162 15.28 -14.09 0.66
N ALA A 163 14.44 -13.35 1.38
CA ALA A 163 13.34 -13.93 2.16
C ALA A 163 12.31 -14.67 1.27
N GLY A 164 11.92 -14.06 0.14
CA GLY A 164 11.04 -14.65 -0.86
C GLY A 164 11.61 -15.91 -1.49
N ALA A 165 12.91 -15.93 -1.80
CA ALA A 165 13.60 -17.12 -2.30
C ALA A 165 13.63 -18.25 -1.26
N ILE A 166 13.89 -17.94 0.02
CA ILE A 166 13.82 -18.94 1.12
C ILE A 166 12.40 -19.50 1.26
N ILE A 167 11.39 -18.62 1.24
CA ILE A 167 9.97 -19.02 1.30
C ILE A 167 9.62 -19.92 0.11
N ALA A 168 10.07 -19.58 -1.10
CA ALA A 168 9.84 -20.38 -2.30
C ALA A 168 10.45 -21.78 -2.20
N ILE A 169 11.72 -21.89 -1.79
CA ILE A 169 12.42 -23.17 -1.61
C ILE A 169 11.71 -24.03 -0.54
N VAL A 170 11.32 -23.44 0.59
CA VAL A 170 10.62 -24.17 1.65
C VAL A 170 9.25 -24.65 1.19
N LEU A 171 8.46 -23.79 0.55
CA LEU A 171 7.12 -24.15 0.08
C LEU A 171 7.16 -25.19 -1.05
N ASP A 172 8.11 -25.13 -1.97
CA ASP A 172 8.31 -26.14 -3.01
C ASP A 172 8.62 -27.53 -2.41
N SER A 173 9.40 -27.57 -1.32
CA SER A 173 9.70 -28.82 -0.60
C SER A 173 8.52 -29.46 0.15
N VAL A 174 7.40 -28.75 0.30
CA VAL A 174 6.20 -29.18 1.06
C VAL A 174 4.96 -29.30 0.18
N ILE A 175 4.82 -28.43 -0.81
CA ILE A 175 3.69 -28.33 -1.73
C ILE A 175 4.26 -28.50 -3.15
N PRO A 176 3.97 -29.61 -3.84
CA PRO A 176 4.37 -29.77 -5.23
C PRO A 176 3.79 -28.65 -6.09
N GLN A 177 4.65 -27.87 -6.74
CA GLN A 177 4.23 -26.80 -7.64
C GLN A 177 4.07 -27.37 -9.07
N PRO A 178 2.96 -27.08 -9.77
CA PRO A 178 2.85 -27.46 -11.19
C PRO A 178 3.84 -26.66 -12.03
N GLU A 179 4.35 -27.26 -13.11
CA GLU A 179 5.21 -26.56 -14.08
C GLU A 179 4.48 -25.33 -14.65
N ASN A 180 4.97 -24.13 -14.33
CA ASN A 180 4.35 -22.91 -14.81
C ASN A 180 4.96 -22.48 -16.15
N ARG A 181 4.38 -22.98 -17.24
CA ARG A 181 4.74 -22.58 -18.62
C ARG A 181 4.67 -21.07 -18.83
N VAL A 182 3.72 -20.38 -18.19
CA VAL A 182 3.56 -18.92 -18.29
C VAL A 182 4.84 -18.17 -17.86
N VAL A 183 5.58 -18.67 -16.87
CA VAL A 183 6.86 -18.04 -16.46
C VAL A 183 7.94 -18.20 -17.53
N GLN A 184 7.98 -19.33 -18.23
CA GLN A 184 8.91 -19.59 -19.32
C GLN A 184 8.54 -18.76 -20.57
N ASP A 185 7.25 -18.73 -20.91
CA ASP A 185 6.71 -17.96 -22.04
C ASP A 185 6.89 -16.45 -21.84
N ILE A 186 6.67 -15.93 -20.62
CA ILE A 186 6.98 -14.54 -20.26
C ILE A 186 8.48 -14.29 -20.40
N GLY A 187 9.32 -15.17 -19.85
CA GLY A 187 10.79 -15.04 -19.90
C GLY A 187 11.33 -14.83 -21.32
N ALA A 188 10.84 -15.64 -22.28
CA ALA A 188 11.21 -15.56 -23.68
C ALA A 188 10.82 -14.22 -24.36
N VAL A 189 9.81 -13.51 -23.86
CA VAL A 189 9.39 -12.21 -24.41
C VAL A 189 9.96 -11.00 -23.67
N LEU A 190 10.64 -11.17 -22.53
CA LEU A 190 11.25 -10.07 -21.78
C LEU A 190 12.37 -9.36 -22.57
N THR A 191 12.22 -8.04 -22.74
CA THR A 191 13.31 -7.13 -23.10
C THR A 191 13.72 -6.30 -21.88
N TRP A 192 14.88 -5.63 -21.88
CA TRP A 192 15.32 -4.84 -20.74
C TRP A 192 14.42 -3.64 -20.46
N GLU A 193 13.85 -3.05 -21.51
CA GLU A 193 12.85 -1.98 -21.43
C GLU A 193 11.55 -2.48 -20.80
N LEU A 194 11.11 -3.68 -21.20
CA LEU A 194 9.91 -4.31 -20.64
C LEU A 194 10.11 -4.72 -19.18
N VAL A 195 11.26 -5.30 -18.82
CA VAL A 195 11.64 -5.60 -17.43
C VAL A 195 11.55 -4.34 -16.56
N PHE A 196 12.20 -3.25 -16.97
CA PHE A 196 12.14 -1.99 -16.23
C PHE A 196 10.72 -1.42 -16.14
N PHE A 197 9.94 -1.49 -17.22
CA PHE A 197 8.56 -1.00 -17.25
C PHE A 197 7.63 -1.80 -16.35
N ILE A 198 7.72 -3.14 -16.33
CA ILE A 198 6.98 -4.00 -15.41
C ILE A 198 7.27 -3.56 -13.96
N SER A 199 8.55 -3.55 -13.57
CA SER A 199 8.96 -3.28 -12.19
C SER A 199 8.54 -1.90 -11.70
N ILE A 200 8.61 -0.86 -12.54
CA ILE A 200 8.23 0.50 -12.12
C ILE A 200 6.71 0.71 -12.16
N ALA A 201 5.99 0.11 -13.11
CA ALA A 201 4.54 0.22 -13.19
C ALA A 201 3.85 -0.51 -12.04
N ALA A 202 4.27 -1.74 -11.72
CA ALA A 202 3.82 -2.52 -10.56
C ALA A 202 4.12 -1.77 -9.26
N ALA A 203 5.39 -1.48 -8.99
CA ALA A 203 5.80 -0.82 -7.75
C ALA A 203 5.15 0.56 -7.51
N VAL A 204 4.91 1.37 -8.55
CA VAL A 204 4.23 2.66 -8.38
C VAL A 204 2.72 2.50 -8.25
N GLY A 205 2.09 1.72 -9.14
CA GLY A 205 0.64 1.53 -9.16
C GLY A 205 0.15 0.85 -7.89
N GLU A 206 0.74 -0.29 -7.55
CA GLU A 206 0.29 -1.14 -6.45
C GLU A 206 0.56 -0.52 -5.08
N GLU A 207 1.69 0.15 -4.85
CA GLU A 207 1.92 0.82 -3.57
C GLU A 207 0.98 2.03 -3.37
N ILE A 208 0.68 2.80 -4.44
CA ILE A 208 -0.31 3.87 -4.37
C ILE A 208 -1.70 3.30 -4.06
N PHE A 209 -2.12 2.23 -4.74
CA PHE A 209 -3.42 1.61 -4.51
C PHE A 209 -3.52 0.92 -3.15
N PHE A 210 -2.64 -0.02 -2.85
CA PHE A 210 -2.75 -0.85 -1.66
C PHE A 210 -2.31 -0.11 -0.39
N ARG A 211 -1.18 0.61 -0.41
CA ARG A 211 -0.59 1.21 0.82
C ARG A 211 -1.02 2.67 0.98
N GLY A 212 -1.09 3.42 -0.12
CA GLY A 212 -1.56 4.82 -0.13
C GLY A 212 -3.07 4.99 0.01
N PHE A 213 -3.86 4.05 -0.51
CA PHE A 213 -5.32 4.19 -0.59
C PHE A 213 -6.12 3.13 0.17
N LEU A 214 -5.85 1.84 -0.01
CA LEU A 214 -6.68 0.76 0.52
C LEU A 214 -6.43 0.47 2.00
N GLN A 215 -5.17 0.21 2.38
CA GLN A 215 -4.74 -0.06 3.76
C GLN A 215 -5.22 1.00 4.77
N PRO A 216 -5.17 2.31 4.49
CA PRO A 216 -5.72 3.35 5.38
C PRO A 216 -7.23 3.28 5.62
N ARG A 217 -7.99 2.57 4.76
CA ARG A 217 -9.46 2.53 4.76
C ARG A 217 -10.03 1.21 5.30
N ILE A 218 -9.35 0.08 5.04
CA ILE A 218 -9.78 -1.26 5.48
C ILE A 218 -8.83 -1.94 6.47
N GLY A 219 -7.63 -1.39 6.67
CA GLY A 219 -6.59 -1.94 7.55
C GLY A 219 -5.58 -2.85 6.84
N ILE A 220 -4.46 -3.13 7.54
CA ILE A 220 -3.30 -3.85 6.99
C ILE A 220 -3.64 -5.27 6.54
N VAL A 221 -4.35 -6.04 7.37
CA VAL A 221 -4.62 -7.46 7.11
C VAL A 221 -5.46 -7.65 5.85
N PRO A 222 -6.67 -7.08 5.70
CA PRO A 222 -7.47 -7.31 4.50
C PRO A 222 -6.86 -6.65 3.25
N ALA A 223 -6.12 -5.54 3.37
CA ALA A 223 -5.41 -4.97 2.24
C ALA A 223 -4.31 -5.91 1.69
N ASN A 224 -3.53 -6.57 2.56
CA ASN A 224 -2.52 -7.53 2.11
C ASN A 224 -3.11 -8.87 1.68
N VAL A 225 -4.22 -9.32 2.27
CA VAL A 225 -4.97 -10.47 1.73
C VAL A 225 -5.43 -10.17 0.30
N LEU A 226 -6.03 -9.01 0.03
CA LEU A 226 -6.40 -8.60 -1.32
C LEU A 226 -5.19 -8.48 -2.26
N PHE A 227 -4.05 -7.99 -1.77
CA PHE A 227 -2.77 -7.94 -2.51
C PHE A 227 -2.28 -9.34 -2.94
N GLY A 228 -2.35 -10.34 -2.06
CA GLY A 228 -2.07 -11.71 -2.44
C GLY A 228 -3.09 -12.28 -3.43
N LEU A 229 -4.39 -12.01 -3.22
CA LEU A 229 -5.46 -12.56 -4.04
C LEU A 229 -5.44 -12.06 -5.50
N VAL A 230 -5.02 -10.82 -5.78
CA VAL A 230 -4.88 -10.34 -7.17
C VAL A 230 -3.80 -11.09 -7.97
N HIS A 231 -2.89 -11.81 -7.30
CA HIS A 231 -1.89 -12.67 -7.92
C HIS A 231 -2.35 -14.14 -8.13
N LEU A 232 -3.60 -14.48 -7.80
CA LEU A 232 -4.14 -15.83 -8.05
C LEU A 232 -4.19 -16.21 -9.54
N SER A 233 -4.22 -15.22 -10.45
CA SER A 233 -4.30 -15.41 -11.90
C SER A 233 -3.16 -16.24 -12.48
N TYR A 234 -2.02 -16.30 -11.80
CA TYR A 234 -0.87 -17.13 -12.20
C TYR A 234 -1.01 -18.63 -11.86
N GLY A 235 -2.08 -19.04 -11.17
CA GLY A 235 -2.44 -20.46 -10.97
C GLY A 235 -1.54 -21.27 -10.03
N VAL A 236 -0.59 -20.64 -9.31
CA VAL A 236 0.40 -21.33 -8.47
C VAL A 236 0.39 -20.76 -7.04
N PRO A 237 0.28 -21.59 -5.98
CA PRO A 237 0.21 -21.12 -4.59
C PRO A 237 1.37 -20.21 -4.15
N LEU A 238 2.60 -20.48 -4.61
CA LEU A 238 3.76 -19.62 -4.37
C LEU A 238 3.52 -18.15 -4.75
N GLN A 239 2.83 -17.93 -5.88
CA GLN A 239 2.61 -16.60 -6.44
C GLN A 239 1.52 -15.82 -5.70
N VAL A 240 0.83 -16.44 -4.74
CA VAL A 240 -0.07 -15.76 -3.79
C VAL A 240 0.63 -15.54 -2.45
N ILE A 241 1.31 -16.58 -1.93
CA ILE A 241 1.92 -16.56 -0.59
C ILE A 241 3.11 -15.61 -0.53
N VAL A 242 3.96 -15.57 -1.56
CA VAL A 242 5.12 -14.66 -1.57
C VAL A 242 4.65 -13.19 -1.61
N PRO A 243 3.80 -12.72 -2.55
CA PRO A 243 3.29 -11.35 -2.52
C PRO A 243 2.54 -11.01 -1.22
N LEU A 244 1.76 -11.93 -0.65
CA LEU A 244 1.10 -11.72 0.65
C LEU A 244 2.11 -11.36 1.75
N VAL A 245 3.21 -12.11 1.86
CA VAL A 245 4.27 -11.87 2.87
C VAL A 245 5.05 -10.59 2.57
N LEU A 246 5.42 -10.36 1.30
CA LEU A 246 6.08 -9.11 0.87
C LEU A 246 5.21 -7.89 1.20
N GLY A 247 3.90 -8.00 1.00
CA GLY A 247 2.95 -6.93 1.26
C GLY A 247 2.93 -6.49 2.73
N PHE A 248 3.01 -7.42 3.68
CA PHE A 248 3.15 -7.07 5.10
C PHE A 248 4.44 -6.31 5.39
N ALA A 249 5.55 -6.64 4.70
CA ALA A 249 6.78 -5.88 4.81
C ALA A 249 6.65 -4.46 4.22
N PHE A 250 6.06 -4.31 3.03
CA PHE A 250 5.78 -3.00 2.42
C PHE A 250 4.84 -2.14 3.30
N SER A 251 3.83 -2.75 3.91
CA SER A 251 2.96 -2.10 4.91
C SER A 251 3.75 -1.63 6.13
N TRP A 252 4.63 -2.46 6.69
CA TRP A 252 5.50 -2.09 7.81
C TRP A 252 6.47 -0.96 7.43
N MET A 253 7.09 -1.01 6.25
CA MET A 253 7.98 0.04 5.75
C MET A 253 7.26 1.38 5.62
N THR A 254 6.04 1.36 5.07
CA THR A 254 5.17 2.54 4.94
C THR A 254 4.81 3.14 6.30
N LEU A 255 4.36 2.31 7.25
CA LEU A 255 3.98 2.74 8.59
C LEU A 255 5.17 3.28 9.39
N LYS A 256 6.33 2.61 9.29
CA LYS A 256 7.53 2.95 10.05
C LYS A 256 8.15 4.28 9.61
N THR A 257 8.12 4.57 8.32
CA THR A 257 8.73 5.79 7.75
C THR A 257 7.76 6.93 7.56
N ARG A 258 6.44 6.65 7.59
CA ARG A 258 5.42 7.55 7.04
C ARG A 258 5.86 8.00 5.65
N SER A 259 6.16 7.03 4.78
CA SER A 259 6.54 7.21 3.37
C SER A 259 6.19 6.01 2.51
N LEU A 260 5.60 6.24 1.32
CA LEU A 260 5.48 5.21 0.28
C LEU A 260 6.82 4.95 -0.44
N VAL A 261 7.77 5.90 -0.40
CA VAL A 261 9.03 5.81 -1.16
C VAL A 261 9.82 4.54 -0.84
N PRO A 262 10.02 4.11 0.42
CA PRO A 262 10.72 2.85 0.71
C PRO A 262 10.00 1.61 0.19
N ALA A 263 8.65 1.59 0.25
CA ALA A 263 7.87 0.46 -0.23
C ALA A 263 7.95 0.36 -1.76
N ILE A 264 7.75 1.47 -2.47
CA ILE A 264 7.90 1.57 -3.94
C ILE A 264 9.31 1.13 -4.35
N VAL A 265 10.36 1.63 -3.69
CA VAL A 265 11.74 1.30 -4.06
C VAL A 265 12.07 -0.16 -3.72
N ALA A 266 11.55 -0.72 -2.62
CA ALA A 266 11.74 -2.12 -2.27
C ALA A 266 11.04 -3.07 -3.25
N HIS A 267 9.78 -2.78 -3.60
CA HIS A 267 8.99 -3.50 -4.60
C HIS A 267 9.66 -3.45 -5.97
N PHE A 268 10.01 -2.24 -6.44
CA PHE A 268 10.76 -2.06 -7.69
C PHE A 268 12.08 -2.84 -7.70
N THR A 269 12.83 -2.82 -6.61
CA THR A 269 14.11 -3.55 -6.50
C THR A 269 13.92 -5.06 -6.53
N PHE A 270 12.89 -5.58 -5.85
CA PHE A 270 12.52 -6.99 -5.87
C PHE A 270 12.18 -7.45 -7.30
N ASP A 271 11.22 -6.78 -7.94
CA ASP A 271 10.75 -7.11 -9.28
C ASP A 271 11.87 -6.99 -10.32
N LEU A 272 12.64 -5.90 -10.27
CA LEU A 272 13.70 -5.63 -11.24
C LEU A 272 14.74 -6.75 -11.22
N ILE A 273 15.15 -7.20 -10.04
CA ILE A 273 16.12 -8.29 -9.92
C ILE A 273 15.47 -9.62 -10.32
N GLN A 274 14.26 -9.92 -9.85
CA GLN A 274 13.58 -11.18 -10.16
C GLN A 274 13.36 -11.34 -11.67
N LEU A 275 12.86 -10.31 -12.35
CA LEU A 275 12.61 -10.31 -13.79
C LEU A 275 13.91 -10.24 -14.61
N SER A 276 14.96 -9.57 -14.11
CA SER A 276 16.28 -9.62 -14.73
C SER A 276 16.88 -11.03 -14.69
N LEU A 277 16.73 -11.75 -13.56
CA LEU A 277 17.16 -13.15 -13.45
C LEU A 277 16.33 -14.04 -14.38
N ALA A 278 15.00 -13.90 -14.39
CA ALA A 278 14.14 -14.63 -15.31
C ALA A 278 14.55 -14.41 -16.78
N LYS A 279 14.82 -13.15 -17.16
CA LYS A 279 15.33 -12.83 -18.49
C LYS A 279 16.68 -13.50 -18.79
N LEU A 280 17.62 -13.54 -17.84
CA LEU A 280 18.95 -14.12 -18.06
C LEU A 280 18.96 -15.65 -18.13
N PHE A 281 17.96 -16.32 -17.53
CA PHE A 281 17.85 -17.78 -17.56
C PHE A 281 16.91 -18.32 -18.66
N PHE A 282 15.96 -17.51 -19.16
CA PHE A 282 14.91 -17.97 -20.07
C PHE A 282 14.76 -17.15 -21.38
N GLY A 283 15.59 -16.13 -21.65
CA GLY A 283 15.47 -15.29 -22.86
C GLY A 283 16.77 -14.69 -23.38
#